data_AF-A0A6I4RLQ3-F1
#
_entry.id   AF-A0A6I4RLQ3-F1
#
_cell.length_a   1.000
_cell.length_b   1.000
_cell.length_c   1.000
_cell.angle_alpha   90.00
_cell.angle_beta   90.00
_cell.angle_gamma   90.00
#
_symmetry.space_group_name_H-M   'P 1'
#
loop_
_entity.id
_entity.type
_entity.pdbx_description
1 polymer ?
#
loop_
_entity_poly.entity_id
_entity_poly.type
_entity_poly.pdbx_seq_one_letter_code
_entity_poly.pdbx_strand_id
1 'polypeptide(L)'
;MSQSLSWQALDLARLLRATPPAPAAAPVAPQAQLALDALQDLFGTPLQARGDQPAPPTSLQLTLLGSFVNPDSQRSTAIIQVAGGKPQRLTVGEPLNAGVRLQAVHQDHVVLSRNGREESLHFPRLRTSTATPRSAQPVTQPPISDQQHEQLQDEDVQLLQQRIATLRQQMEDEGAPAAPTEATEVTEAKP
;
A
#
# COMPACT_ATOMS: atom_id res chain seq x y z
N MET A 1 -93.12 -4.59 -40.10
CA MET A 1 -92.78 -4.14 -38.73
C MET A 1 -91.26 -4.06 -38.67
N SER A 2 -90.70 -2.92 -39.05
CA SER A 2 -89.28 -2.77 -39.37
C SER A 2 -88.76 -1.52 -38.68
N GLN A 3 -88.23 -1.60 -37.46
CA GLN A 3 -87.47 -0.51 -36.83
C GLN A 3 -86.62 -1.04 -35.67
N SER A 4 -85.36 -1.43 -35.90
CA SER A 4 -84.39 -1.65 -34.82
C SER A 4 -82.93 -1.68 -35.30
N LEU A 5 -82.48 -0.67 -36.06
CA LEU A 5 -81.04 -0.50 -36.35
C LEU A 5 -80.50 0.92 -36.11
N SER A 6 -81.35 1.90 -35.78
CA SER A 6 -80.90 3.28 -35.60
C SER A 6 -80.07 3.52 -34.34
N TRP A 7 -80.17 2.66 -33.32
CA TRP A 7 -79.45 2.87 -32.05
C TRP A 7 -78.02 2.33 -32.02
N GLN A 8 -77.63 1.45 -32.93
CA GLN A 8 -76.28 0.88 -32.95
C GLN A 8 -75.22 1.88 -33.46
N ALA A 9 -75.64 2.88 -34.25
CA ALA A 9 -74.71 3.85 -34.83
C ALA A 9 -74.09 4.81 -33.79
N LEU A 10 -74.81 5.12 -32.71
CA LEU A 10 -74.32 6.02 -31.66
C LEU A 10 -73.23 5.39 -30.78
N ASP A 11 -73.32 4.08 -30.53
CA ASP A 11 -72.30 3.35 -29.76
C ASP A 11 -70.99 3.21 -30.54
N LEU A 12 -71.06 2.91 -31.84
CA LEU A 12 -69.87 2.82 -32.68
C LEU A 12 -69.14 4.17 -32.77
N ALA A 13 -69.90 5.27 -32.91
CA ALA A 13 -69.33 6.61 -32.94
C ALA A 13 -68.64 6.98 -31.62
N ARG A 14 -69.13 6.47 -30.47
CA ARG A 14 -68.46 6.64 -29.18
C ARG A 14 -67.17 5.83 -29.07
N LEU A 15 -67.15 4.59 -29.54
CA LEU A 15 -65.92 3.78 -29.54
C LEU A 15 -64.82 4.43 -30.39
N LEU A 16 -65.17 4.98 -31.56
CA LEU A 16 -64.21 5.62 -32.46
C LEU A 16 -63.68 6.96 -31.94
N ARG A 17 -64.44 7.65 -31.06
CA ARG A 17 -64.05 8.93 -30.45
C ARG A 17 -63.42 8.79 -29.07
N ALA A 18 -63.45 7.62 -28.46
CA ALA A 18 -62.73 7.36 -27.22
C ALA A 18 -61.22 7.36 -27.52
N THR A 19 -60.57 8.51 -27.41
CA THR A 19 -59.12 8.58 -27.32
C THR A 19 -58.71 7.79 -26.08
N PRO A 20 -57.91 6.71 -26.19
CA PRO A 20 -57.41 6.04 -25.00
C PRO A 20 -56.71 7.11 -24.16
N PRO A 21 -56.89 7.13 -22.82
CA PRO A 21 -56.09 8.00 -22.00
C PRO A 21 -54.64 7.65 -22.34
N ALA A 22 -53.92 8.59 -22.94
CA ALA A 22 -52.47 8.52 -23.00
C ALA A 22 -52.03 8.12 -21.60
N PRO A 23 -51.16 7.10 -21.42
CA PRO A 23 -50.66 6.79 -20.10
C PRO A 23 -50.17 8.12 -19.56
N ALA A 24 -50.91 8.67 -18.59
CA ALA A 24 -50.53 9.89 -17.92
C ALA A 24 -49.10 9.58 -17.54
N ALA A 25 -48.16 10.35 -18.12
CA ALA A 25 -46.74 10.13 -17.94
C ALA A 25 -46.59 9.77 -16.48
N ALA A 26 -46.37 8.47 -16.20
CA ALA A 26 -46.10 8.06 -14.84
C ALA A 26 -45.01 9.04 -14.46
N PRO A 27 -45.16 9.83 -13.38
CA PRO A 27 -44.03 10.64 -12.95
C PRO A 27 -42.91 9.63 -12.91
N VAL A 28 -41.90 9.83 -13.77
CA VAL A 28 -40.70 9.03 -13.75
C VAL A 28 -40.33 9.07 -12.28
N ALA A 29 -40.60 7.98 -11.56
CA ALA A 29 -40.40 7.97 -10.13
C ALA A 29 -38.95 8.38 -10.02
N PRO A 30 -38.63 9.52 -9.38
CA PRO A 30 -37.27 10.02 -9.39
C PRO A 30 -36.44 8.85 -8.87
N GLN A 31 -35.63 8.28 -9.76
CA GLN A 31 -34.91 7.03 -9.53
C GLN A 31 -34.29 7.17 -8.16
N ALA A 32 -34.80 6.39 -7.19
CA ALA A 32 -34.56 6.53 -5.77
C ALA A 32 -33.39 7.47 -5.48
N GLN A 33 -33.66 8.78 -5.49
CA GLN A 33 -32.82 9.70 -4.76
C GLN A 33 -33.17 9.30 -3.34
N LEU A 34 -32.43 8.30 -2.83
CA LEU A 34 -32.55 7.75 -1.48
C LEU A 34 -32.93 8.94 -0.63
N ALA A 35 -34.15 8.96 -0.11
CA ALA A 35 -34.74 10.16 0.46
C ALA A 35 -33.82 10.60 1.60
N LEU A 36 -32.85 11.45 1.27
CA LEU A 36 -31.68 11.67 2.08
C LEU A 36 -32.15 12.34 3.36
N ASP A 37 -33.22 13.12 3.25
CA ASP A 37 -33.98 13.71 4.35
C ASP A 37 -34.61 12.67 5.28
N ALA A 38 -35.24 11.60 4.76
CA ALA A 38 -35.81 10.54 5.57
C ALA A 38 -34.73 9.72 6.31
N LEU A 39 -33.57 9.55 5.67
CA LEU A 39 -32.40 8.94 6.33
C LEU A 39 -31.75 9.88 7.34
N GLN A 40 -31.74 11.19 7.11
CA GLN A 40 -31.26 12.19 8.08
C GLN A 40 -32.10 12.23 9.35
N ASP A 41 -33.41 11.97 9.27
CA ASP A 41 -34.27 11.90 10.46
C ASP A 41 -33.99 10.64 11.30
N LEU A 42 -33.68 9.52 10.64
CA LEU A 42 -33.39 8.24 11.30
C LEU A 42 -31.95 8.12 11.81
N PHE A 43 -30.99 8.70 11.10
CA PHE A 43 -29.55 8.54 11.37
C PHE A 43 -28.86 9.85 11.78
N GLY A 44 -29.62 10.96 11.84
CA GLY A 44 -29.09 12.30 12.05
C GLY A 44 -28.54 12.93 10.77
N THR A 45 -28.41 14.25 10.75
CA THR A 45 -27.62 14.93 9.72
C THR A 45 -26.18 14.41 9.81
N PRO A 46 -25.57 13.89 8.72
CA PRO A 46 -24.17 13.55 8.76
C PRO A 46 -23.43 14.82 9.18
N LEU A 47 -22.67 14.75 10.27
CA LEU A 47 -21.73 15.81 10.61
C LEU A 47 -20.86 15.94 9.36
N GLN A 48 -21.05 17.00 8.59
CA GLN A 48 -20.35 17.18 7.32
C GLN A 48 -18.88 16.91 7.62
N ALA A 49 -18.37 15.81 7.05
CA ALA A 49 -16.97 15.46 7.21
C ALA A 49 -16.19 16.63 6.60
N ARG A 50 -15.77 17.53 7.48
CA ARG A 50 -15.03 18.73 7.12
C ARG A 50 -13.67 18.21 6.65
N GLY A 51 -13.55 17.92 5.36
CA GLY A 51 -12.26 17.61 4.75
C GLY A 51 -12.10 16.21 4.16
N ASP A 52 -13.02 15.76 3.31
CA ASP A 52 -12.69 14.69 2.36
C ASP A 52 -12.62 15.19 0.90
N GLN A 53 -12.64 16.51 0.69
CA GLN A 53 -12.17 17.03 -0.58
C GLN A 53 -10.64 17.01 -0.54
N PRO A 54 -9.97 16.19 -1.37
CA PRO A 54 -8.52 16.07 -1.31
C PRO A 54 -7.90 17.43 -1.58
N ALA A 55 -7.22 17.97 -0.56
CA ALA A 55 -6.47 19.21 -0.70
C ALA A 55 -5.40 19.02 -1.79
N PRO A 56 -5.14 20.03 -2.63
CA PRO A 56 -4.12 19.93 -3.67
C PRO A 56 -2.75 19.62 -3.04
N PRO A 57 -1.88 18.85 -3.73
CA PRO A 57 -0.57 18.51 -3.20
C PRO A 57 0.25 19.78 -2.95
N THR A 58 0.98 19.82 -1.84
CA THR A 58 1.83 20.96 -1.52
C THR A 58 2.99 21.09 -2.50
N SER A 59 3.31 22.34 -2.86
CA SER A 59 4.49 22.68 -3.66
C SER A 59 5.72 23.02 -2.79
N LEU A 60 5.58 22.96 -1.46
CA LEU A 60 6.68 23.25 -0.54
C LEU A 60 7.71 22.11 -0.54
N GLN A 61 8.98 22.45 -0.36
CA GLN A 61 10.06 21.48 -0.19
C GLN A 61 10.06 20.93 1.25
N LEU A 62 9.03 20.15 1.56
CA LEU A 62 8.84 19.47 2.84
C LEU A 62 8.83 17.97 2.62
N THR A 63 9.33 17.24 3.62
CA THR A 63 9.27 15.78 3.65
C THR A 63 8.51 15.35 4.89
N LEU A 64 7.44 14.57 4.70
CA LEU A 64 6.75 13.90 5.79
C LEU A 64 7.54 12.65 6.18
N LEU A 65 8.05 12.63 7.40
CA LEU A 65 8.84 11.51 7.94
C LEU A 65 8.00 10.57 8.79
N GLY A 66 6.95 11.08 9.43
CA GLY A 66 6.05 10.27 10.25
C GLY A 66 4.70 10.95 10.47
N SER A 67 3.66 10.13 10.63
CA SER A 67 2.30 10.55 10.97
C SER A 67 1.76 9.67 12.10
N PHE A 68 1.21 10.29 13.14
CA PHE A 68 0.64 9.63 14.31
C PHE A 68 -0.79 10.15 14.50
N VAL A 69 -1.76 9.37 14.02
CA VAL A 69 -3.18 9.68 14.17
C VAL A 69 -3.65 9.22 15.55
N ASN A 70 -4.31 10.11 16.29
CA ASN A 70 -4.93 9.82 17.56
C ASN A 70 -6.47 9.82 17.41
N PRO A 71 -7.22 9.01 18.18
CA PRO A 71 -8.69 9.11 18.23
C PRO A 71 -9.19 10.53 18.50
N ASP A 72 -8.48 11.29 19.33
CA ASP A 72 -8.64 12.72 19.44
C ASP A 72 -7.79 13.43 18.38
N SER A 73 -8.45 13.93 17.33
CA SER A 73 -7.79 14.60 16.20
C SER A 73 -6.80 15.70 16.63
N GLN A 74 -7.10 16.44 17.70
CA GLN A 74 -6.26 17.54 18.19
C GLN A 74 -4.95 17.05 18.83
N ARG A 75 -4.89 15.78 19.24
CA ARG A 75 -3.67 15.15 19.79
C ARG A 75 -2.84 14.43 18.74
N SER A 76 -3.29 14.45 17.48
CA SER A 76 -2.52 13.86 16.38
C SER A 76 -1.24 14.65 16.14
N THR A 77 -0.18 13.93 15.79
CA THR A 77 1.18 14.48 15.68
C THR A 77 1.79 14.07 14.35
N ALA A 78 2.57 14.94 13.74
CA ALA A 78 3.35 14.64 12.55
C ALA A 78 4.83 14.99 12.76
N ILE A 79 5.72 14.26 12.11
CA ILE A 79 7.14 14.60 12.02
C ILE A 79 7.42 15.07 10.60
N ILE A 80 7.73 16.36 10.47
CA ILE A 80 7.93 17.03 9.18
C ILE A 80 9.34 17.61 9.15
N GLN A 81 10.03 17.43 8.04
CA GLN A 81 11.34 18.02 7.80
C GLN A 81 11.25 19.05 6.67
N VAL A 82 11.74 20.25 6.94
CA VAL A 82 11.98 21.27 5.90
C VAL A 82 13.26 20.91 5.16
N ALA A 83 13.33 21.10 3.84
CA ALA A 83 14.54 20.86 3.06
C ALA A 83 15.77 21.57 3.69
N GLY A 84 16.82 20.81 3.98
CA GLY A 84 18.04 21.30 4.64
C GLY A 84 17.89 21.61 6.14
N GLY A 85 16.71 21.44 6.72
CA GLY A 85 16.41 21.65 8.13
C GLY A 85 16.44 20.37 8.97
N LYS A 86 16.29 20.54 10.29
CA LYS A 86 16.10 19.43 11.22
C LYS A 86 14.64 18.96 11.18
N PRO A 87 14.37 17.65 11.36
CA PRO A 87 13.02 17.15 11.60
C PRO A 87 12.38 17.80 12.82
N GLN A 88 11.12 18.21 12.69
CA GLN A 88 10.34 18.79 13.78
C GLN A 88 9.06 17.97 14.00
N ARG A 89 8.73 17.74 15.27
CA ARG A 89 7.49 17.12 15.69
C ARG A 89 6.45 18.22 15.92
N LEU A 90 5.30 18.13 15.26
CA LEU A 90 4.24 19.12 15.32
C LEU A 90 2.91 18.49 15.70
N THR A 91 2.13 19.20 16.50
CA THR A 91 0.74 18.85 16.84
C THR A 91 -0.24 19.65 15.97
N VAL A 92 -1.48 19.18 15.82
CA VAL A 92 -2.52 19.93 15.10
C VAL A 92 -2.65 21.35 15.65
N GLY A 93 -2.62 22.35 14.76
CA GLY A 93 -2.63 23.78 15.07
C GLY A 93 -1.23 24.41 15.20
N GLU A 94 -0.17 23.62 15.33
CA GLU A 94 1.18 24.14 15.54
C GLU A 94 1.80 24.72 14.25
N PRO A 95 2.51 25.87 14.33
CA PRO A 95 3.20 26.44 13.17
C PRO A 95 4.48 25.66 12.83
N LEU A 96 4.69 25.38 11.54
CA LEU A 96 5.92 24.77 11.02
C LEU A 96 6.96 25.84 10.64
N ASN A 97 6.52 26.86 9.90
CA ASN A 97 7.35 27.97 9.43
C ASN A 97 6.50 29.25 9.28
N ALA A 98 7.07 30.34 8.76
CA ALA A 98 6.37 31.61 8.55
C ALA A 98 5.15 31.45 7.62
N GLY A 99 3.96 31.34 8.21
CA GLY A 99 2.70 31.29 7.48
C GLY A 99 2.21 29.89 7.11
N VAL A 100 2.89 28.81 7.54
CA VAL A 100 2.43 27.42 7.40
C VAL A 100 2.18 26.79 8.77
N ARG A 101 1.01 26.22 8.96
CA ARG A 101 0.62 25.48 10.17
C ARG A 101 0.07 24.10 9.84
N LEU A 102 0.21 23.16 10.77
CA LEU A 102 -0.41 21.86 10.67
C LEU A 102 -1.92 21.97 10.95
N GLN A 103 -2.75 21.55 10.02
CA GLN A 103 -4.21 21.65 10.15
C GLN A 103 -4.87 20.30 10.46
N ALA A 104 -4.43 19.23 9.82
CA ALA A 104 -4.91 17.87 10.10
C ALA A 104 -3.82 16.84 9.82
N VAL A 105 -3.93 15.69 10.45
CA VAL A 105 -2.99 14.57 10.34
C VAL A 105 -3.78 13.34 9.95
N HIS A 106 -3.44 12.74 8.80
CA HIS A 106 -4.02 11.51 8.28
C HIS A 106 -2.97 10.41 8.20
N GLN A 107 -3.39 9.18 7.92
CA GLN A 107 -2.50 8.01 7.96
C GLN A 107 -1.40 8.06 6.91
N ASP A 108 -1.68 8.59 5.72
CA ASP A 108 -0.81 8.60 4.54
C ASP A 108 -0.37 10.02 4.12
N HIS A 109 -0.98 11.05 4.69
CA HIS A 109 -0.69 12.44 4.39
C HIS A 109 -1.01 13.36 5.57
N VAL A 110 -0.56 14.61 5.50
CA VAL A 110 -0.94 15.68 6.44
C VAL A 110 -1.50 16.87 5.67
N VAL A 111 -2.46 17.57 6.27
CA VAL A 111 -3.02 18.80 5.73
C VAL A 111 -2.34 19.99 6.39
N LEU A 112 -1.77 20.85 5.58
CA LEU A 112 -1.10 22.08 5.96
C LEU A 112 -1.96 23.26 5.55
N SER A 113 -2.01 24.30 6.39
CA SER A 113 -2.64 25.56 6.03
C SER A 113 -1.54 26.59 5.73
N ARG A 114 -1.48 27.09 4.49
CA ARG A 114 -0.59 28.19 4.07
C ARG A 114 -1.42 29.40 3.68
N ASN A 115 -1.30 30.50 4.44
CA ASN A 115 -2.05 31.74 4.19
C ASN A 115 -3.57 31.51 4.02
N GLY A 116 -4.14 30.55 4.78
CA GLY A 116 -5.56 30.21 4.70
C GLY A 116 -5.95 29.26 3.56
N ARG A 117 -5.01 28.78 2.74
CA ARG A 117 -5.23 27.70 1.78
C ARG A 117 -4.77 26.36 2.34
N GLU A 118 -5.54 25.32 2.10
CA GLU A 118 -5.22 23.94 2.52
C GLU A 118 -4.40 23.23 1.44
N GLU A 119 -3.36 22.53 1.85
CA GLU A 119 -2.50 21.73 0.98
C GLU A 119 -2.18 20.38 1.63
N SER A 120 -2.06 19.33 0.82
CA SER A 120 -1.73 17.98 1.30
C SER A 120 -0.24 17.65 1.09
N LEU A 121 0.44 17.19 2.15
CA LEU A 121 1.80 16.67 2.10
C LEU A 121 1.77 15.16 2.33
N HIS A 122 2.14 14.40 1.30
CA HIS A 122 2.17 12.93 1.35
C HIS A 122 3.57 12.42 1.71
N PHE A 123 3.64 11.16 2.13
CA PHE A 123 4.93 10.49 2.28
C PHE A 123 5.73 10.47 0.97
N PRO A 124 7.07 10.60 1.05
CA PRO A 124 7.92 10.48 -0.12
C PRO A 124 7.74 9.07 -0.72
N ARG A 125 7.24 9.02 -1.96
CA ARG A 125 7.16 7.76 -2.69
C ARG A 125 8.56 7.33 -3.05
N LEU A 126 9.06 6.26 -2.42
CA LEU A 126 10.21 5.56 -2.95
C LEU A 126 9.82 5.11 -4.35
N ARG A 127 10.53 5.62 -5.36
CA ARG A 127 10.46 5.06 -6.71
C ARG A 127 11.07 3.67 -6.61
N THR A 128 10.27 2.67 -6.24
CA THR A 128 10.59 1.29 -6.57
C THR A 128 10.65 1.25 -8.07
N SER A 129 11.85 1.17 -8.63
CA SER A 129 12.07 0.96 -10.05
C SER A 129 11.12 -0.15 -10.47
N THR A 130 10.09 0.21 -11.24
CA THR A 130 9.18 -0.77 -11.80
C THR A 130 10.07 -1.70 -12.59
N ALA A 131 10.26 -2.93 -12.10
CA ALA A 131 10.85 -3.98 -12.88
C ALA A 131 9.96 -4.06 -14.11
N THR A 132 10.46 -3.59 -15.25
CA THR A 132 9.84 -3.86 -16.55
C THR A 132 9.55 -5.34 -16.56
N PRO A 133 8.31 -5.79 -16.84
CA PRO A 133 8.05 -7.21 -16.99
C PRO A 133 8.96 -7.69 -18.10
N ARG A 134 10.06 -8.33 -17.72
CA ARG A 134 10.94 -9.02 -18.64
C ARG A 134 10.03 -10.10 -19.20
N SER A 135 9.58 -9.94 -20.44
CA SER A 135 8.84 -10.98 -21.14
C SER A 135 9.59 -12.28 -20.88
N ALA A 136 8.94 -13.18 -20.14
CA ALA A 136 9.53 -14.45 -19.78
C ALA A 136 9.76 -15.20 -21.08
N GLN A 137 10.96 -15.08 -21.64
CA GLN A 137 11.46 -16.12 -22.50
C GLN A 137 11.60 -17.34 -21.60
N PRO A 138 10.96 -18.47 -21.94
CA PRO A 138 11.12 -19.69 -21.16
C PRO A 138 12.61 -20.02 -21.17
N VAL A 139 13.27 -19.80 -20.05
CA VAL A 139 14.57 -20.39 -19.78
C VAL A 139 14.30 -21.87 -19.56
N THR A 140 14.40 -22.67 -20.62
CA THR A 140 14.61 -24.11 -20.50
C THR A 140 15.97 -24.31 -19.85
N GLN A 141 16.02 -24.21 -18.52
CA GLN A 141 17.12 -24.78 -17.76
C GLN A 141 17.00 -26.29 -17.96
N PRO A 142 18.02 -26.95 -18.56
CA PRO A 142 18.00 -28.41 -18.62
C PRO A 142 17.91 -28.93 -17.17
N PRO A 143 17.10 -29.96 -16.90
CA PRO A 143 17.11 -30.59 -15.60
C PRO A 143 18.55 -31.06 -15.34
N ILE A 144 19.09 -30.72 -14.18
CA ILE A 144 20.36 -31.25 -13.70
C ILE A 144 20.12 -32.76 -13.58
N SER A 145 20.69 -33.56 -14.49
CA SER A 145 20.44 -35.00 -14.51
C SER A 145 21.06 -35.65 -13.26
N ASP A 146 20.42 -36.68 -12.70
CA ASP A 146 20.98 -37.44 -11.57
C ASP A 146 22.43 -37.90 -11.84
N GLN A 147 22.72 -38.22 -13.10
CA GLN A 147 24.05 -38.54 -13.64
C GLN A 147 25.11 -37.45 -13.37
N GLN A 148 24.74 -36.17 -13.42
CA GLN A 148 25.66 -35.06 -13.11
C GLN A 148 25.91 -34.94 -11.61
N HIS A 149 24.92 -35.29 -10.78
CA HIS A 149 25.09 -35.34 -9.34
C HIS A 149 26.00 -36.49 -8.91
N GLU A 150 25.86 -37.65 -9.57
CA GLU A 150 26.72 -38.83 -9.35
C GLU A 150 28.18 -38.53 -9.70
N GLN A 151 28.42 -37.86 -10.84
CA GLN A 151 29.77 -37.45 -11.26
C GLN A 151 30.46 -36.52 -10.25
N LEU A 152 29.73 -35.52 -9.74
CA LEU A 152 30.28 -34.60 -8.74
C LEU A 152 30.63 -35.32 -7.43
N GLN A 153 29.81 -36.30 -7.02
CA GLN A 153 30.07 -37.11 -5.83
C GLN A 153 31.31 -37.99 -6.00
N ASP A 154 31.52 -38.59 -7.17
CA ASP A 154 32.70 -39.40 -7.45
C ASP A 154 33.99 -38.57 -7.43
N GLU A 155 33.95 -37.33 -7.94
CA GLU A 155 35.09 -36.40 -7.91
C GLU A 155 35.48 -36.04 -6.47
N ASP A 156 34.49 -35.72 -5.62
CA ASP A 156 34.73 -35.39 -4.21
C ASP A 156 35.36 -36.57 -3.44
N VAL A 157 34.88 -37.79 -3.68
CA VAL A 157 35.41 -39.01 -3.04
C VAL A 157 36.86 -39.26 -3.47
N GLN A 158 37.23 -38.97 -4.71
CA GLN A 158 38.60 -39.12 -5.19
C GLN A 158 39.55 -38.08 -4.59
N LEU A 159 39.08 -36.84 -4.43
CA LEU A 159 39.86 -35.78 -3.79
C LEU A 159 40.11 -36.09 -2.31
N LEU A 160 39.12 -36.62 -1.61
CA LEU A 160 39.26 -37.06 -0.22
C LEU A 160 40.30 -38.19 -0.08
N GLN A 161 40.29 -39.16 -0.99
CA GLN A 161 41.27 -40.25 -0.99
C GLN A 161 42.71 -39.74 -1.19
N GLN A 162 42.91 -38.81 -2.13
CA GLN A 162 44.22 -38.18 -2.32
C GLN A 162 44.66 -37.43 -1.06
N ARG A 163 43.75 -36.70 -0.41
CA ARG A 163 44.03 -35.97 0.83
C ARG A 163 44.50 -36.92 1.93
N ILE A 164 43.85 -38.06 2.12
CA ILE A 164 44.22 -39.05 3.12
C ILE A 164 45.61 -39.65 2.82
N ALA A 165 45.91 -39.94 1.55
CA ALA A 165 47.22 -40.45 1.17
C ALA A 165 48.34 -39.43 1.47
N THR A 166 48.11 -38.16 1.17
CA THR A 166 49.07 -37.09 1.50
C THR A 166 49.27 -36.93 3.00
N LEU A 167 48.19 -36.98 3.81
CA LEU A 167 48.29 -36.91 5.27
C LEU A 167 49.07 -38.09 5.84
N ARG A 168 48.85 -39.30 5.32
CA ARG A 168 49.62 -40.49 5.72
C ARG A 168 51.11 -40.32 5.44
N GLN A 169 51.47 -39.79 4.27
CA GLN A 169 52.86 -39.55 3.92
C GLN A 169 53.52 -38.51 4.84
N GLN A 170 52.79 -37.44 5.20
CA GLN A 170 53.28 -36.42 6.14
C GLN A 170 53.52 -36.99 7.54
N MET A 171 52.61 -37.83 8.04
CA MET A 171 52.76 -38.45 9.36
C MET A 171 53.90 -39.48 9.41
N GLU A 172 54.21 -40.14 8.29
CA GLU A 172 55.31 -41.10 8.20
C GLU A 172 56.68 -40.40 8.15
N ASP A 173 56.74 -39.18 7.58
CA ASP A 173 57.96 -38.35 7.55
C ASP A 173 58.21 -37.63 8.89
N GLU A 174 57.16 -37.19 9.61
CA GLU A 174 57.27 -36.56 10.94
C GLU A 174 57.36 -37.56 12.11
N GLY A 175 57.22 -38.86 11.85
CA GLY A 175 57.22 -39.94 12.83
C GLY A 175 58.60 -40.51 13.20
N ALA A 176 59.63 -39.66 13.39
CA ALA A 176 60.91 -40.04 14.01
C ALA A 176 61.12 -39.21 15.30
N PRO A 177 61.18 -39.82 16.51
CA PRO A 177 60.88 -39.13 17.76
C PRO A 177 62.06 -38.32 18.31
N ALA A 178 61.83 -37.04 18.64
CA ALA A 178 62.66 -36.28 19.57
C ALA A 178 61.77 -35.37 20.46
N ALA A 179 61.58 -35.84 21.70
CA ALA A 179 61.34 -35.14 22.97
C ALA A 179 60.67 -33.75 23.00
N PRO A 180 59.57 -33.58 23.75
CA PRO A 180 59.22 -32.30 24.35
C PRO A 180 59.92 -32.14 25.71
N THR A 181 60.77 -31.11 25.85
CA THR A 181 61.22 -30.63 27.16
C THR A 181 60.50 -29.31 27.45
N GLU A 182 59.75 -29.34 28.54
CA GLU A 182 59.10 -28.23 29.22
C GLU A 182 60.07 -27.11 29.62
N ALA A 183 59.56 -25.88 29.61
CA ALA A 183 59.92 -24.67 30.37
C ALA A 183 59.80 -23.47 29.42
N THR A 184 58.95 -22.49 29.69
CA THR A 184 59.35 -21.40 30.60
C THR A 184 58.11 -20.62 31.03
N GLU A 185 57.82 -20.68 32.32
CA GLU A 185 56.93 -19.79 33.06
C GLU A 185 57.83 -18.72 33.71
N VAL A 186 57.65 -17.44 33.37
CA VAL A 186 58.23 -16.30 34.12
C VAL A 186 57.12 -15.26 34.30
N THR A 187 56.56 -15.25 35.51
CA THR A 187 55.69 -14.18 36.00
C THR A 187 56.56 -13.21 36.80
N GLU A 188 56.62 -11.98 36.32
CA GLU A 188 57.27 -10.82 36.93
C GLU A 188 56.18 -9.92 37.55
N ALA A 189 56.30 -9.59 38.85
CA ALA A 189 55.95 -8.27 39.41
C ALA A 189 56.10 -8.29 40.94
N LYS A 190 57.03 -7.46 41.42
CA LYS A 190 57.29 -7.13 42.82
C LYS A 190 56.69 -5.76 43.14
N PRO A 191 56.46 -5.43 44.42
CA PRO A 191 57.09 -4.19 44.94
C PRO A 191 58.09 -4.45 46.08
#